data_AF-A0A0Q8EH14-F1
#
_entry.id   AF-A0A0Q8EH14-F1
#
_cell.length_a   1.000
_cell.length_b   1.000
_cell.length_c   1.000
_cell.angle_alpha   90.00
_cell.angle_beta   90.00
_cell.angle_gamma   90.00
#
_symmetry.space_group_name_H-M   'P 1'
#
loop_
_entity.id
_entity.type
_entity.pdbx_description
1 polymer ?
#
loop_
_entity_poly.entity_id
_entity_poly.type
_entity_poly.pdbx_seq_one_letter_code
_entity_poly.pdbx_strand_id
1 'polypeptide(L)'
;MRARAHAAGQAIHCRAFATARDLLAGLCRARGDRADVLLLDVGDLTLPDAAHTRALRDALDAWPTPYIELHDDAAHALEPRLQPRHAPLVTVILRDDLPRAYTMALDIALRRADRAPVAEPFHA
;
A
#
# COMPACT_ATOMS: atom_id res chain seq x y z
N MET A 1 5.06 -7.68 -12.81
CA MET A 1 4.86 -7.86 -11.35
C MET A 1 4.62 -9.32 -10.96
N ARG A 2 3.53 -9.98 -11.41
CA ARG A 2 3.20 -11.37 -11.01
C ARG A 2 4.34 -12.38 -11.19
N ALA A 3 4.95 -12.43 -12.38
CA ALA A 3 6.07 -13.34 -12.64
C ALA A 3 7.27 -13.10 -11.70
N ARG A 4 7.52 -11.85 -11.32
CA ARG A 4 8.61 -11.47 -10.41
C ARG A 4 8.32 -11.88 -8.97
N ALA A 5 7.09 -11.65 -8.49
CA ALA A 5 6.66 -12.14 -7.18
C ALA A 5 6.76 -13.68 -7.12
N HIS A 6 6.25 -14.37 -8.14
CA HIS A 6 6.33 -15.83 -8.24
C HIS A 6 7.78 -16.34 -8.26
N ALA A 7 8.68 -15.70 -9.00
CA ALA A 7 10.10 -16.06 -9.02
C ALA A 7 10.79 -15.90 -7.64
N ALA A 8 10.25 -15.03 -6.79
CA ALA A 8 10.68 -14.86 -5.40
C ALA A 8 9.90 -15.74 -4.39
N GLY A 9 9.07 -16.68 -4.87
CA GLY A 9 8.24 -17.54 -4.02
C GLY A 9 7.06 -16.84 -3.36
N GLN A 10 6.69 -15.63 -3.81
CA GLN A 10 5.64 -14.80 -3.24
C GLN A 10 4.40 -14.77 -4.14
N ALA A 11 3.21 -14.68 -3.54
CA ALA A 11 1.96 -14.41 -4.23
C ALA A 11 1.69 -12.91 -4.28
N ILE A 12 1.02 -12.44 -5.35
CA ILE A 12 0.56 -11.05 -5.44
C ILE A 12 -0.90 -10.99 -5.91
N HIS A 13 -1.70 -10.24 -5.15
CA HIS A 13 -3.10 -9.98 -5.47
C HIS A 13 -3.24 -8.52 -5.91
N CYS A 14 -3.46 -8.31 -7.21
CA CYS A 14 -3.67 -6.98 -7.77
C CYS A 14 -5.16 -6.69 -7.89
N ARG A 15 -5.60 -5.54 -7.38
CA ARG A 15 -6.95 -5.01 -7.56
C ARG A 15 -6.83 -3.56 -8.02
N ALA A 16 -7.65 -3.16 -8.97
CA ALA A 16 -7.76 -1.78 -9.43
C ALA A 16 -9.15 -1.26 -9.07
N PHE A 17 -9.23 0.01 -8.72
CA PHE A 17 -10.45 0.65 -8.25
C PHE A 17 -10.66 1.95 -9.01
N ALA A 18 -11.88 2.20 -9.47
CA ALA A 18 -12.22 3.41 -10.23
C ALA A 18 -12.57 4.59 -9.32
N THR A 19 -12.91 4.32 -8.05
CA THR A 19 -13.36 5.34 -7.10
C THR A 19 -12.77 5.10 -5.71
N ALA A 20 -12.68 6.17 -4.91
CA ALA A 20 -12.29 6.07 -3.50
C ALA A 20 -13.23 5.16 -2.68
N ARG A 21 -14.51 5.10 -3.06
CA ARG A 21 -15.49 4.18 -2.45
C ARG A 21 -15.14 2.73 -2.73
N ASP A 22 -14.78 2.41 -3.98
CA ASP A 22 -14.41 1.05 -4.37
C ASP A 22 -13.10 0.63 -3.69
N LEU A 23 -12.14 1.56 -3.59
CA LEU A 23 -10.90 1.36 -2.84
C LEU A 23 -11.19 1.03 -1.37
N LEU A 24 -12.02 1.84 -0.70
CA LEU A 24 -12.43 1.60 0.69
C LEU A 24 -13.08 0.22 0.85
N ALA A 25 -14.03 -0.12 -0.02
CA ALA A 25 -14.67 -1.43 0.00
C ALA A 25 -13.68 -2.57 -0.25
N GLY A 26 -12.70 -2.35 -1.13
CA GLY A 26 -11.60 -3.26 -1.42
C GLY A 26 -10.70 -3.52 -0.22
N LEU A 27 -10.25 -2.46 0.46
CA LEU A 27 -9.47 -2.55 1.69
C LEU A 27 -10.24 -3.28 2.79
N CYS A 28 -11.51 -2.95 3.01
CA CYS A 28 -12.34 -3.64 4.00
C CYS A 28 -12.46 -5.14 3.71
N ARG A 29 -12.62 -5.55 2.45
CA ARG A 29 -12.71 -6.97 2.06
C ARG A 29 -11.36 -7.68 2.17
N ALA A 30 -10.29 -7.05 1.70
CA ALA A 30 -8.95 -7.64 1.67
C ALA A 30 -8.30 -7.73 3.06
N ARG A 31 -8.86 -7.07 4.08
CA ARG A 31 -8.32 -7.13 5.46
C ARG A 31 -8.23 -8.55 6.00
N GLY A 32 -9.10 -9.45 5.54
CA GLY A 32 -9.06 -10.88 5.89
C GLY A 32 -7.99 -11.69 5.16
N ASP A 33 -7.44 -11.16 4.06
CA ASP A 33 -6.52 -11.88 3.16
C ASP A 33 -5.08 -11.99 3.75
N ARG A 34 -4.80 -11.31 4.89
CA ARG A 34 -3.52 -11.35 5.62
C ARG A 34 -2.28 -11.15 4.73
N ALA A 35 -2.31 -10.16 3.84
CA ALA A 35 -1.15 -9.84 3.00
C ALA A 35 0.02 -9.30 3.83
N ASP A 36 1.25 -9.78 3.62
CA ASP A 36 2.45 -9.38 4.37
C ASP A 36 2.83 -7.91 4.16
N VAL A 37 2.59 -7.38 2.95
CA VAL A 37 2.82 -5.98 2.58
C VAL A 37 1.72 -5.53 1.61
N LEU A 38 1.17 -4.34 1.84
CA LEU A 38 0.25 -3.67 0.91
C LEU A 38 1.03 -2.72 0.00
N LEU A 39 0.88 -2.83 -1.32
CA LEU A 39 1.30 -1.79 -2.26
C LEU A 39 0.09 -0.92 -2.59
N LEU A 40 0.18 0.38 -2.34
CA LEU A 40 -0.91 1.32 -2.48
C LEU A 40 -0.55 2.42 -3.48
N ASP A 41 -1.28 2.42 -4.58
CA ASP A 41 -1.33 3.47 -5.59
C ASP A 41 -2.75 4.03 -5.57
N VAL A 42 -2.91 5.30 -5.21
CA VAL A 42 -4.21 5.97 -5.21
C VAL A 42 -4.39 6.94 -6.37
N GLY A 43 -3.34 7.16 -7.17
CA GLY A 43 -3.31 8.11 -8.28
C GLY A 43 -4.11 9.40 -8.01
N ASP A 44 -4.95 9.73 -8.98
CA ASP A 44 -5.81 10.92 -9.00
C ASP A 44 -7.19 10.71 -8.34
N LEU A 45 -7.38 9.60 -7.59
CA LEU A 45 -8.69 9.25 -7.01
C LEU A 45 -9.27 10.41 -6.18
N THR A 46 -10.37 10.98 -6.63
CA THR A 46 -11.00 12.09 -5.92
C THR A 46 -11.63 11.60 -4.62
N LEU A 47 -11.36 12.30 -3.51
CA LEU A 47 -12.03 12.10 -2.22
C LEU A 47 -13.26 13.03 -2.18
N PRO A 48 -14.48 12.49 -2.28
CA PRO A 48 -15.67 13.31 -2.58
C PRO A 48 -16.12 14.19 -1.41
N ASP A 49 -15.90 13.74 -0.17
CA ASP A 49 -16.28 14.47 1.04
C ASP A 49 -15.41 14.05 2.24
N ALA A 50 -15.52 14.82 3.33
CA ALA A 50 -14.76 14.59 4.55
C ALA A 50 -15.08 13.23 5.22
N ALA A 51 -16.30 12.70 5.04
CA ALA A 51 -16.70 11.42 5.62
C ALA A 51 -16.00 10.25 4.90
N HIS A 52 -15.90 10.30 3.57
CA HIS A 52 -15.13 9.33 2.77
C HIS A 52 -13.63 9.41 3.07
N THR A 53 -13.08 10.63 3.19
CA THR A 53 -11.67 10.80 3.62
C THR A 53 -11.44 10.15 4.98
N ARG A 54 -12.31 10.40 5.96
CA ARG A 54 -12.21 9.79 7.28
C ARG A 54 -12.34 8.27 7.22
N ALA A 55 -13.31 7.74 6.48
CA ALA A 55 -13.52 6.30 6.37
C ALA A 55 -12.32 5.58 5.70
N LEU A 56 -11.72 6.18 4.67
CA LEU A 56 -10.52 5.66 4.05
C LEU A 56 -9.32 5.71 4.99
N ARG A 57 -9.17 6.78 5.77
CA ARG A 57 -8.14 6.90 6.81
C ARG A 57 -8.29 5.81 7.85
N ASP A 58 -9.50 5.66 8.40
CA ASP A 58 -9.80 4.66 9.42
C ASP A 58 -9.56 3.23 8.89
N ALA A 59 -9.86 2.96 7.61
CA ALA A 59 -9.59 1.67 6.97
C ALA A 59 -8.09 1.40 6.79
N LEU A 60 -7.31 2.40 6.39
CA LEU A 60 -5.86 2.28 6.25
C LEU A 60 -5.17 2.17 7.62
N ASP A 61 -5.63 2.93 8.61
CA ASP A 61 -5.13 2.87 10.00
C ASP A 61 -5.43 1.51 10.65
N ALA A 62 -6.55 0.89 10.31
CA ALA A 62 -6.91 -0.44 10.78
C ALA A 62 -6.27 -1.58 9.96
N TRP A 63 -5.46 -1.27 8.95
CA TRP A 63 -4.80 -2.27 8.13
C TRP A 63 -3.66 -2.94 8.92
N PRO A 64 -3.64 -4.27 9.03
CA PRO A 64 -2.80 -4.95 10.02
C PRO A 64 -1.32 -5.06 9.63
N THR A 65 -0.98 -4.80 8.37
CA THR A 65 0.37 -4.97 7.83
C THR A 65 0.92 -3.65 7.31
N PRO A 66 2.26 -3.51 7.21
CA PRO A 66 2.81 -2.29 6.65
C PRO A 66 2.41 -2.10 5.17
N TYR A 67 2.31 -0.84 4.76
CA TYR A 67 2.07 -0.49 3.37
C TYR A 67 3.24 0.31 2.77
N ILE A 68 3.39 0.18 1.46
CA ILE A 68 4.27 0.97 0.61
C ILE A 68 3.37 1.80 -0.29
N GLU A 69 3.62 3.09 -0.32
CA GLU A 69 2.91 4.01 -1.17
C GLU A 69 3.72 4.24 -2.46
N LEU A 70 3.06 4.32 -3.61
CA LEU A 70 3.73 4.61 -4.86
C LEU A 70 2.91 5.52 -5.79
N HIS A 71 3.59 6.41 -6.49
CA HIS A 71 2.98 7.39 -7.40
C HIS A 71 3.90 7.75 -8.55
N ASP A 72 3.32 8.28 -9.61
CA ASP A 72 4.01 9.00 -10.68
C ASP A 72 3.99 10.53 -10.50
N ASP A 73 3.12 11.07 -9.64
CA ASP A 73 3.10 12.48 -9.25
C ASP A 73 3.13 12.62 -7.72
N ALA A 74 3.92 13.56 -7.22
CA ALA A 74 3.94 13.90 -5.80
C ALA A 74 2.59 14.45 -5.30
N ALA A 75 1.78 15.04 -6.18
CA ALA A 75 0.42 15.48 -5.87
C ALA A 75 -0.50 14.32 -5.47
N HIS A 76 -0.17 13.08 -5.86
CA HIS A 76 -0.95 11.89 -5.52
C HIS A 76 -0.67 11.37 -4.10
N ALA A 77 0.36 11.89 -3.42
CA ALA A 77 0.71 11.50 -2.06
C ALA A 77 -0.47 11.59 -1.08
N LEU A 78 -0.59 10.60 -0.21
CA LEU A 78 -1.70 10.43 0.72
C LEU A 78 -1.58 11.30 1.95
N GLU A 79 -0.38 11.65 2.42
CA GLU A 79 -0.23 12.42 3.67
C GLU A 79 -1.07 13.72 3.62
N PRO A 80 -0.94 14.60 2.60
CA PRO A 80 -1.66 15.87 2.61
C PRO A 80 -3.18 15.70 2.45
N ARG A 81 -3.61 14.58 1.85
CA ARG A 81 -5.01 14.30 1.46
C ARG A 81 -5.76 13.54 2.55
N LEU A 82 -5.06 12.62 3.22
CA LEU A 82 -5.63 11.59 4.07
C LEU A 82 -5.11 11.66 5.50
N GLN A 83 -3.88 12.12 5.76
CA GLN A 83 -3.21 12.12 7.07
C GLN A 83 -3.41 10.82 7.88
N PRO A 84 -2.92 9.67 7.38
CA PRO A 84 -2.98 8.40 8.12
C PRO A 84 -2.21 8.49 9.44
N ARG A 85 -2.65 7.75 10.47
CA ARG A 85 -1.93 7.67 11.76
C ARG A 85 -0.61 6.93 11.63
N HIS A 86 -0.52 6.00 10.67
CA HIS A 86 0.68 5.22 10.40
C HIS A 86 1.29 5.65 9.07
N ALA A 87 2.54 6.12 9.11
CA ALA A 87 3.30 6.43 7.92
C ALA A 87 3.54 5.17 7.06
N PRO A 88 3.64 5.30 5.72
CA PRO A 88 4.09 4.21 4.88
C PRO A 88 5.51 3.78 5.26
N LEU A 89 5.88 2.53 4.97
CA LEU A 89 7.27 2.09 5.08
C LEU A 89 8.19 2.91 4.18
N VAL A 90 7.70 3.23 2.99
CA VAL A 90 8.36 4.04 1.98
C VAL A 90 7.29 4.60 1.04
N THR A 91 7.51 5.83 0.57
CA THR A 91 6.76 6.43 -0.52
C THR A 91 7.68 6.50 -1.74
N VAL A 92 7.31 5.81 -2.82
CA VAL A 92 8.06 5.75 -4.07
C VAL A 92 7.42 6.69 -5.08
N ILE A 93 8.10 7.78 -5.43
CA ILE A 93 7.57 8.75 -6.39
C ILE A 93 8.54 8.82 -7.58
N LEU A 94 8.07 8.41 -8.76
CA LEU A 94 8.85 8.50 -10.00
C LEU A 94 8.05 9.26 -11.05
N ARG A 95 8.46 10.52 -11.29
CA ARG A 95 7.83 11.40 -12.27
C ARG A 95 7.71 10.72 -13.63
N ASP A 96 6.46 10.61 -14.11
CA ASP A 96 6.10 10.06 -15.42
C ASP A 96 6.55 8.60 -15.67
N ASP A 97 6.85 7.83 -14.60
CA ASP A 97 7.31 6.44 -14.71
C ASP A 97 6.69 5.53 -13.62
N LEU A 98 5.36 5.48 -13.63
CA LEU A 98 4.57 4.61 -12.75
C LEU A 98 4.99 3.12 -12.84
N PRO A 99 5.25 2.53 -14.03
CA PRO A 99 5.68 1.13 -14.12
C PRO A 99 6.99 0.85 -13.36
N ARG A 100 7.93 1.80 -13.36
CA ARG A 100 9.16 1.68 -12.58
C ARG A 100 8.92 1.91 -11.09
N ALA A 101 8.01 2.81 -10.71
CA ALA A 101 7.57 2.93 -9.31
C ALA A 101 7.00 1.62 -8.77
N TYR A 102 6.13 0.95 -9.53
CA TYR A 102 5.63 -0.40 -9.21
C TYR A 102 6.75 -1.44 -9.07
N THR A 103 7.74 -1.39 -9.96
CA THR A 103 8.88 -2.32 -9.91
C THR A 103 9.72 -2.10 -8.66
N MET A 104 10.02 -0.85 -8.31
CA MET A 104 10.76 -0.50 -7.10
C MET A 104 10.00 -0.86 -5.82
N ALA A 105 8.72 -0.52 -5.74
CA ALA A 105 7.87 -0.85 -4.60
C ALA A 105 7.77 -2.37 -4.40
N LEU A 106 7.61 -3.14 -5.48
CA LEU A 106 7.61 -4.59 -5.43
C LEU A 106 8.95 -5.15 -4.93
N ASP A 107 10.08 -4.63 -5.42
CA ASP A 107 11.40 -5.09 -4.96
C ASP A 107 11.63 -4.83 -3.46
N ILE A 108 11.16 -3.70 -2.95
CA ILE A 108 11.23 -3.38 -1.52
C ILE A 108 10.33 -4.35 -0.73
N ALA A 109 9.11 -4.59 -1.19
CA ALA A 109 8.19 -5.54 -0.55
C ALA A 109 8.76 -6.96 -0.51
N LEU A 110 9.32 -7.45 -1.63
CA LEU A 110 9.90 -8.80 -1.71
C LEU A 110 11.10 -8.97 -0.75
N ARG A 111 11.98 -7.97 -0.67
CA ARG A 111 13.10 -7.99 0.29
C ARG A 111 12.63 -7.97 1.74
N ARG A 112 11.48 -7.37 2.02
CA ARG A 112 10.89 -7.35 3.36
C ARG A 112 10.19 -8.65 3.69
N ALA A 113 9.48 -9.26 2.75
CA ALA A 113 8.85 -10.56 2.92
C ALA A 113 9.89 -11.69 3.14
N ASP A 114 11.03 -11.62 2.46
CA ASP A 114 12.13 -12.58 2.62
C ASP A 114 12.81 -12.49 4.01
N ARG A 115 12.79 -11.30 4.62
CA ARG A 115 13.20 -11.09 6.00
C ARG A 115 12.03 -11.44 6.92
N ALA A 116 11.79 -12.72 7.19
CA ALA A 116 10.95 -13.14 8.30
C ALA A 116 11.35 -12.37 9.58
N PRO A 117 10.40 -11.98 10.46
CA PRO A 117 10.76 -11.33 11.70
C PRO A 117 11.67 -12.26 12.50
N VAL A 118 12.91 -11.85 12.72
CA VAL A 118 13.69 -12.38 13.84
C VAL A 118 12.88 -11.98 15.06
N ALA A 119 12.28 -12.96 15.73
CA ALA A 119 11.72 -12.75 17.06
C ALA A 119 12.93 -12.47 17.96
N GLU A 120 13.35 -11.21 18.05
CA GLU A 120 14.31 -10.82 19.06
C GLU A 120 13.60 -10.90 20.41
N PRO A 121 14.05 -11.77 21.33
CA PRO A 121 13.54 -11.74 22.67
C PRO A 121 13.97 -10.41 23.29
N PHE A 122 13.00 -9.54 23.52
CA PHE A 122 13.20 -8.36 24.35
C PHE A 122 13.48 -8.85 25.78
N HIS A 123 14.76 -8.94 26.14
CA HIS A 123 15.17 -9.15 27.53
C HIS A 123 15.16 -7.79 28.22
N ALA A 124 14.19 -7.61 29.12
CA ALA A 124 14.21 -6.59 30.17
C ALA A 124 15.08 -7.05 31.34
#